data_AF-A0A952IR09-F1
#
_entry.id   AF-A0A952IR09-F1
#
_cell.length_a   1.000
_cell.length_b   1.000
_cell.length_c   1.000
_cell.angle_alpha   90.00
_cell.angle_beta   90.00
_cell.angle_gamma   90.00
#
_symmetry.space_group_name_H-M   'P 1'
#
loop_
_entity.id
_entity.type
_entity.pdbx_description
1 polymer ?
#
loop_
_entity_poly.entity_id
_entity_poly.type
_entity_poly.pdbx_seq_one_letter_code
_entity_poly.pdbx_strand_id
1 'polypeptide(L)'
;MAESLDTSACCGPGYASPAEAMRAPREKLLYTIAIYVGTGIQQPDYLATIDADPASETYSQVIARCDMPGIGDELHHMGWNAC
;
A
#
# COMPACT_ATOMS: atom_id res chain seq x y z
N MET A 1 -2.57 18.34 34.46
CA MET A 1 -3.08 18.11 33.09
C MET A 1 -3.18 16.61 32.95
N ALA A 2 -4.39 16.08 32.88
CA ALA A 2 -4.61 14.63 32.94
C ALA A 2 -4.18 13.99 31.62
N GLU A 3 -3.26 13.05 31.70
CA GLU A 3 -2.93 12.12 30.62
C GLU A 3 -4.17 11.26 30.33
N SER A 4 -4.66 11.29 29.09
CA SER A 4 -5.78 10.45 28.66
C SER A 4 -5.30 9.02 28.52
N LEU A 5 -5.81 8.15 29.39
CA LEU A 5 -5.57 6.71 29.35
C LEU A 5 -6.14 6.12 28.07
N ASP A 6 -5.26 5.50 27.28
CA ASP A 6 -5.53 4.68 26.11
C ASP A 6 -6.36 3.45 26.51
N THR A 7 -7.67 3.49 26.26
CA THR A 7 -8.58 2.40 26.59
C THR A 7 -8.96 1.62 25.35
N SER A 8 -8.46 0.37 25.31
CA SER A 8 -8.85 -0.74 24.43
C SER A 8 -8.11 -0.85 23.10
N ALA A 9 -6.81 -1.15 23.16
CA ALA A 9 -6.10 -1.85 22.10
C ALA A 9 -6.61 -3.30 21.99
N CYS A 10 -7.77 -3.50 21.36
CA CYS A 10 -8.29 -4.82 21.03
C CYS A 10 -7.68 -5.34 19.72
N CYS A 11 -6.54 -6.02 19.90
CA CYS A 11 -6.03 -7.21 19.18
C CYS A 11 -6.49 -7.47 17.72
N GLY A 12 -5.85 -6.78 16.78
CA GLY A 12 -5.79 -7.12 15.35
C GLY A 12 -5.27 -5.91 14.54
N PRO A 13 -4.60 -6.09 13.40
CA PRO A 13 -4.30 -4.97 12.52
C PRO A 13 -5.62 -4.46 11.91
N GLY A 14 -6.06 -3.25 12.29
CA GLY A 14 -7.30 -2.69 11.76
C GLY A 14 -7.94 -1.65 12.67
N TYR A 15 -9.15 -1.23 12.30
CA TYR A 15 -9.94 -0.23 13.02
C TYR A 15 -11.27 -0.85 13.47
N ALA A 16 -11.73 -0.48 14.67
CA ALA A 16 -12.96 -1.04 15.25
C ALA A 16 -14.23 -0.71 14.45
N SER A 17 -14.20 0.32 13.59
CA SER A 17 -15.29 0.67 12.69
C SER A 17 -14.79 1.49 11.50
N PRO A 18 -15.60 1.63 10.42
CA PRO A 18 -15.29 2.54 9.32
C PRO A 18 -15.09 4.00 9.78
N ALA A 19 -15.82 4.45 10.80
CA ALA A 19 -15.70 5.81 11.32
C ALA A 19 -14.34 6.03 12.01
N GLU A 20 -13.79 5.03 12.69
CA GLU A 20 -12.44 5.10 13.23
C GLU A 20 -11.39 5.04 12.11
N ALA A 21 -11.60 4.20 11.08
CA ALA A 21 -10.70 4.14 9.93
C ALA A 21 -10.58 5.49 9.19
N MET A 22 -11.69 6.23 9.06
CA MET A 22 -11.68 7.56 8.44
C MET A 22 -10.92 8.62 9.24
N ARG A 23 -10.71 8.42 10.55
CA ARG A 23 -9.93 9.33 11.40
C ARG A 23 -8.45 8.96 11.43
N ALA A 24 -8.06 7.85 10.80
CA ALA A 24 -6.68 7.42 10.75
C ALA A 24 -5.78 8.46 10.05
N PRO A 25 -4.47 8.45 10.35
CA PRO A 25 -3.51 9.22 9.57
C PRO A 25 -3.58 8.89 8.08
N ARG A 26 -3.34 9.90 7.24
CA ARG A 26 -3.24 9.70 5.79
C ARG A 26 -2.04 8.82 5.45
N GLU A 27 -2.21 7.99 4.45
CA GLU A 27 -1.15 7.14 3.91
C GLU A 27 0.00 7.97 3.32
N LYS A 28 1.22 7.46 3.49
CA LYS A 28 2.44 8.06 2.92
C LYS A 28 3.02 7.24 1.78
N LEU A 29 2.59 6.00 1.63
CA LEU A 29 3.00 5.08 0.59
C LEU A 29 1.76 4.46 -0.04
N LEU A 30 1.83 4.26 -1.35
CA LEU A 30 0.85 3.51 -2.12
C LEU A 30 1.56 2.33 -2.76
N TYR A 31 0.91 1.17 -2.71
CA TYR A 31 1.33 -0.01 -3.45
C TYR A 31 0.34 -0.24 -4.57
N THR A 32 0.83 -0.43 -5.79
CA THR A 32 -0.02 -0.82 -6.92
C THR A 32 0.71 -1.80 -7.82
N ILE A 33 -0.05 -2.67 -8.46
CA ILE A 33 0.47 -3.61 -9.44
C ILE A 33 0.64 -2.91 -10.80
N ALA A 34 1.71 -3.23 -11.50
CA ALA A 34 1.97 -2.77 -12.86
C ALA A 34 2.26 -3.98 -13.74
N ILE A 35 1.54 -4.06 -14.87
CA ILE A 35 1.60 -5.21 -15.76
C ILE A 35 2.16 -4.85 -17.14
N TYR A 36 2.89 -5.79 -17.73
CA TYR A 36 3.32 -5.75 -19.12
C TYR A 36 2.53 -6.70 -20.02
N VAL A 37 1.76 -7.63 -19.45
CA VAL A 37 0.87 -8.52 -20.21
C VAL A 37 -0.06 -7.70 -21.11
N GLY A 38 -0.15 -8.08 -22.39
CA GLY A 38 -0.93 -7.36 -23.39
C GLY A 38 -0.27 -6.11 -23.99
N THR A 39 0.88 -5.67 -23.48
CA THR A 39 1.60 -4.49 -24.03
C THR A 39 2.62 -4.83 -25.12
N GLY A 40 2.98 -6.11 -25.28
CA GLY A 40 4.05 -6.57 -26.17
C GLY A 40 5.46 -6.48 -25.56
N ILE A 41 5.58 -5.98 -24.32
CA ILE A 41 6.85 -5.95 -23.57
C ILE A 41 7.06 -7.30 -22.87
N GLN A 42 8.19 -7.94 -23.15
CA GLN A 42 8.57 -9.23 -22.55
C GLN A 42 9.37 -9.03 -21.26
N GLN A 43 8.72 -8.52 -20.21
CA GLN A 43 9.29 -8.34 -18.87
C GLN A 43 8.31 -8.81 -17.79
N PRO A 44 8.79 -9.14 -16.58
CA PRO A 44 7.92 -9.46 -15.45
C PRO A 44 7.03 -8.28 -15.05
N ASP A 45 5.83 -8.59 -14.59
CA ASP A 45 4.99 -7.64 -13.87
C ASP A 45 5.67 -7.30 -12.53
N TYR A 46 5.27 -6.19 -11.90
CA TYR A 46 5.89 -5.77 -10.65
C TYR A 46 4.93 -5.06 -9.71
N LEU A 47 5.26 -5.09 -8.41
CA LEU A 47 4.64 -4.24 -7.40
C LEU A 47 5.40 -2.91 -7.34
N ALA A 48 4.72 -1.83 -7.69
CA ALA A 48 5.22 -0.47 -7.58
C ALA A 48 4.96 0.09 -6.18
N THR A 49 6.01 0.62 -5.54
CA THR A 49 5.88 1.45 -4.33
C THR A 49 5.96 2.92 -4.74
N ILE A 50 4.92 3.67 -4.44
CA ILE A 50 4.77 5.09 -4.80
C ILE A 50 4.79 5.91 -3.51
N ASP A 51 5.55 6.99 -3.53
CA ASP A 51 5.54 7.97 -2.45
C ASP A 51 4.33 8.90 -2.57
N ALA A 52 3.50 8.90 -1.54
CA ALA A 52 2.25 9.66 -1.46
C ALA A 52 2.28 10.77 -0.40
N ASP A 53 3.42 11.01 0.26
CA ASP A 53 3.57 12.10 1.23
C ASP A 53 3.86 13.44 0.52
N PRO A 54 2.97 14.44 0.53
CA PRO A 54 3.18 15.72 -0.14
C PRO A 54 4.38 16.52 0.39
N ALA A 55 4.88 16.18 1.58
CA ALA A 55 6.07 16.81 2.16
C ALA A 55 7.38 16.13 1.73
N SER A 56 7.32 15.01 1.02
CA SER A 56 8.49 14.28 0.56
C SER A 56 9.09 14.89 -0.70
N GLU A 57 10.43 14.85 -0.83
CA GLU A 57 11.15 15.26 -2.05
C GLU A 57 10.81 14.36 -3.25
N THR A 58 10.38 13.13 -2.99
CA THR A 58 9.98 12.15 -4.01
C THR A 58 8.47 12.02 -4.17
N TYR A 59 7.69 12.98 -3.64
CA TYR A 59 6.23 12.97 -3.77
C TYR A 59 5.78 12.71 -5.21
N SER A 60 4.81 11.79 -5.37
CA SER A 60 4.24 11.38 -6.67
C SER A 60 5.20 10.59 -7.58
N GLN A 61 6.25 9.98 -7.04
CA GLN A 61 7.19 9.14 -7.79
C GLN A 61 7.11 7.66 -7.41
N VAL A 62 7.45 6.77 -8.36
CA VAL A 62 7.72 5.36 -8.07
C VAL A 62 9.10 5.26 -7.45
N ILE A 63 9.15 4.97 -6.15
CA ILE A 63 10.40 4.92 -5.37
C ILE A 63 11.00 3.52 -5.29
N ALA A 64 10.21 2.47 -5.54
CA ALA A 64 10.70 1.09 -5.63
C ALA A 64 9.84 0.23 -6.57
N ARG A 65 10.46 -0.82 -7.12
CA ARG A 65 9.80 -1.87 -7.91
C ARG A 65 10.22 -3.23 -7.35
N CYS A 66 9.25 -4.11 -7.11
CA CYS A 66 9.48 -5.51 -6.77
C CYS A 66 8.98 -6.36 -7.93
N ASP A 67 9.91 -6.82 -8.75
CA ASP A 67 9.61 -7.62 -9.93
C ASP A 67 9.18 -9.03 -9.55
N MET A 68 8.17 -9.56 -10.25
CA MET A 68 7.77 -10.94 -10.11
C MET A 68 8.80 -11.89 -10.75
N PRO A 69 8.88 -13.15 -10.30
CA PRO A 69 9.83 -14.10 -10.88
C PRO A 69 9.46 -14.54 -12.30
N GLY A 70 8.19 -14.39 -12.72
CA GLY A 70 7.67 -14.85 -14.01
C GLY A 70 7.35 -13.71 -14.98
N ILE A 71 7.52 -13.98 -16.28
CA ILE A 71 6.93 -13.15 -17.35
C ILE A 71 5.55 -13.72 -17.66
N GLY A 72 4.54 -12.87 -17.75
CA GLY A 72 3.18 -13.29 -18.07
C GLY A 72 2.31 -13.67 -16.87
N ASP A 73 2.70 -13.27 -15.65
CA ASP A 73 1.94 -13.57 -14.43
C ASP A 73 0.55 -12.91 -14.38
N GLU A 74 0.37 -11.78 -15.08
CA GLU A 74 -0.89 -11.05 -15.17
C GLU A 74 -1.43 -10.67 -13.79
N LEU A 75 -0.63 -9.93 -13.03
CA LEU A 75 -1.06 -9.45 -11.71
C LEU A 75 -2.39 -8.69 -11.84
N HIS A 76 -3.33 -8.97 -10.93
CA HIS A 76 -4.70 -8.40 -11.02
C HIS A 76 -5.24 -7.89 -9.68
N HIS A 77 -5.10 -8.68 -8.61
CA HIS A 77 -5.49 -8.28 -7.26
C HIS A 77 -4.38 -8.62 -6.27
N MET A 78 -4.26 -7.80 -5.24
CA MET A 78 -3.37 -8.01 -4.11
C MET A 78 -4.01 -7.49 -2.83
N GLY A 79 -3.50 -7.93 -1.69
CA GLY A 79 -4.01 -7.50 -0.38
C GLY A 79 -3.03 -7.80 0.73
N TRP A 80 -3.30 -7.23 1.89
CA TRP A 80 -2.54 -7.48 3.10
C TRP A 80 -2.84 -8.87 3.65
N ASN A 81 -1.87 -9.45 4.34
CA ASN A 81 -2.01 -10.75 5.01
C ASN A 81 -2.99 -10.72 6.20
N ALA A 82 -3.45 -9.53 6.59
CA ALA A 82 -4.38 -9.34 7.68
C ALA A 82 -5.40 -8.25 7.31
N CYS A 83 -6.65 -8.50 7.68
CA CYS A 83 -7.82 -7.67 7.44
C CYS A 83 -8.69 -7.59 8.69
#